data_AF-W4KFX8-F1
#
_entry.id   AF-W4KFX8-F1
#
_cell.length_a   1.000
_cell.length_b   1.000
_cell.length_c   1.000
_cell.angle_alpha   90.00
_cell.angle_beta   90.00
_cell.angle_gamma   90.00
#
_symmetry.space_group_name_H-M   'P 1'
#
loop_
_entity.id
_entity.type
_entity.pdbx_description
1 polymer ?
#
loop_
_entity_poly.entity_id
_entity_poly.type
_entity_poly.pdbx_seq_one_letter_code
_entity_poly.pdbx_strand_id
1 'polypeptide(L)'
;MTSTPPLASSSRSPLLSAKVSEIYQKLPIDAQKELIDNYLLPLLDAAPKERARQVLAVAAKREKRYAGMPKLEHDAWAIELNDLMLELDKDQKLSLLKDRSRRDEIVGEMVDSMIGWMNDIWSVVYEYQANFALAHRCLLLVARTISALSPHHGGCGCAFRNMYISAVIKQKSGKTIKAFQLTGAHKINKVLQWIWRDLFLTLLATGSEAQKKQVPDMLQAIDRAMGWTSLEYILTGGRVVTGSDEDVDEDEDVDDCDDDTDFGDDDDAWEDDDSEDEDFRDHARKCPFHADHWSLSASAQMIPLRYLVEQHLTNVFSLTPNPSLYRAVLRVTSNYEIARFQLIELARVGALTCSESFVGALNVFTTESRPDLICRLLDKGSHLLRPRDASALQDAILVVSANRTFGSRAVPMIERELLDTARAIKAGLLASFSHLSDPAKIVEMKTIAALPEGSLARQARVEQWIDSVMSPE
;
A
#
# COMPACT_ATOMS: atom_id res chain seq x y z
N MET A 1 30.95 13.11 64.01
CA MET A 1 29.51 13.05 64.32
C MET A 1 28.82 14.19 63.60
N THR A 2 28.21 13.91 62.45
CA THR A 2 27.15 14.70 61.81
C THR A 2 26.56 13.78 60.73
N SER A 3 25.55 13.00 61.12
CA SER A 3 24.79 12.13 60.23
C SER A 3 23.65 12.92 59.59
N THR A 4 23.75 13.14 58.28
CA THR A 4 22.67 13.66 57.43
C THR A 4 21.59 12.57 57.27
N PRO A 5 20.29 12.87 57.50
CA PRO A 5 19.24 11.90 57.28
C PRO A 5 18.92 11.79 55.77
N PRO A 6 18.50 10.60 55.29
CA PRO A 6 18.16 10.41 53.89
C PRO A 6 16.79 11.01 53.58
N LEU A 7 16.72 11.72 52.45
CA LEU A 7 15.48 12.22 51.84
C LEU A 7 14.59 11.02 51.46
N ALA A 8 13.45 10.92 52.13
CA ALA A 8 12.39 9.98 51.77
C ALA A 8 11.83 10.33 50.38
N SER A 9 11.97 9.37 49.45
CA SER A 9 11.31 9.40 48.15
C SER A 9 9.80 9.31 48.34
N SER A 10 9.11 10.43 48.16
CA SER A 10 7.65 10.49 48.11
C SER A 10 7.14 9.77 46.86
N SER A 11 6.68 8.53 47.04
CA SER A 11 5.91 7.79 46.06
C SER A 11 4.56 8.48 45.87
N ARG A 12 4.41 9.27 44.80
CA ARG A 12 3.11 9.85 44.41
C ARG A 12 2.15 8.72 44.04
N SER A 13 1.15 8.49 44.88
CA SER A 13 0.00 7.64 44.59
C SER A 13 -0.62 8.04 43.25
N PRO A 14 -1.01 7.09 42.38
CA PRO A 14 -1.72 7.42 41.14
C PRO A 14 -3.00 8.17 41.47
N LEU A 15 -3.19 9.33 40.85
CA LEU A 15 -4.35 10.20 41.03
C LEU A 15 -5.64 9.39 40.80
N LEU A 16 -6.59 9.47 41.74
CA LEU A 16 -7.87 8.74 41.67
C LEU A 16 -8.62 8.95 40.34
N SER A 17 -8.49 10.14 39.73
CA SER A 17 -9.06 10.45 38.42
C SER A 17 -8.55 9.53 37.30
N ALA A 18 -7.28 9.13 37.34
CA ALA A 18 -6.71 8.22 36.34
C ALA A 18 -7.33 6.82 36.45
N LYS A 19 -7.55 6.33 37.68
CA LYS A 19 -8.22 5.04 37.92
C LYS A 19 -9.69 5.07 37.50
N VAL A 20 -10.41 6.15 37.80
CA VAL A 20 -11.82 6.31 37.39
C VAL A 20 -11.93 6.36 35.86
N SER A 21 -11.03 7.06 35.17
CA SER A 21 -11.00 7.10 33.71
C SER A 21 -10.74 5.71 33.09
N GLU A 22 -9.78 4.96 33.64
CA GLU A 22 -9.48 3.60 33.17
C GLU A 22 -10.68 2.65 33.35
N ILE A 23 -11.38 2.75 34.49
CA ILE A 23 -12.60 1.96 34.74
C ILE A 23 -13.72 2.39 33.80
N TYR A 24 -13.95 3.70 33.66
CA TYR A 24 -14.97 4.26 32.77
C TYR A 24 -14.82 3.76 31.33
N GLN A 25 -13.59 3.75 30.79
CA GLN A 25 -13.32 3.28 29.43
C GLN A 25 -13.56 1.77 29.23
N LYS A 26 -13.51 0.97 30.30
CA LYS A 26 -13.73 -0.49 30.26
C LYS A 26 -15.20 -0.88 30.41
N LEU A 27 -16.06 0.04 30.85
CA LEU A 27 -17.47 -0.23 31.04
C LEU A 27 -18.21 -0.29 29.69
N PRO A 28 -19.20 -1.18 29.52
CA PRO A 28 -20.16 -1.11 28.42
C PRO A 28 -20.86 0.25 28.38
N ILE A 29 -21.33 0.68 27.20
CA ILE A 29 -21.93 2.01 27.00
C ILE A 29 -23.12 2.26 27.95
N ASP A 30 -23.95 1.24 28.20
CA ASP A 30 -25.08 1.37 29.11
C ASP A 30 -24.64 1.61 30.56
N ALA A 31 -23.57 0.93 31.00
CA ALA A 31 -22.99 1.13 32.32
C ALA A 31 -22.23 2.47 32.43
N GLN A 32 -21.65 2.98 31.33
CA GLN A 32 -21.07 4.32 31.29
C GLN A 32 -22.14 5.39 31.47
N LYS A 33 -23.28 5.25 30.76
CA LYS A 33 -24.44 6.14 30.92
C LYS A 33 -24.98 6.08 32.35
N GLU A 34 -25.17 4.88 32.89
CA GLU A 34 -25.63 4.70 34.27
C GLU A 34 -24.66 5.35 35.28
N LEU A 35 -23.34 5.18 35.09
CA LEU A 35 -22.33 5.83 35.92
C LEU A 35 -22.40 7.36 35.83
N ILE A 36 -22.63 7.91 34.64
CA ILE A 36 -22.82 9.35 34.44
C ILE A 36 -24.09 9.81 35.15
N ASP A 37 -25.23 9.19 34.84
CA ASP A 37 -26.56 9.63 35.24
C ASP A 37 -26.77 9.50 36.74
N ASN A 38 -26.34 8.40 37.34
CA ASN A 38 -26.61 8.10 38.75
C ASN A 38 -25.52 8.57 39.71
N TYR A 39 -24.29 8.82 39.24
CA TYR A 39 -23.17 9.18 40.11
C TYR A 39 -22.50 10.49 39.72
N LEU A 40 -22.14 10.70 38.45
CA LEU A 40 -21.41 11.92 38.06
C LEU A 40 -22.29 13.16 37.98
N LEU A 41 -23.53 13.05 37.47
CA LEU A 41 -24.47 14.19 37.42
C LEU A 41 -24.87 14.65 38.84
N PRO A 42 -25.25 13.76 39.79
CA PRO A 42 -25.53 14.19 41.17
C PRO A 42 -24.32 14.80 41.87
N LEU A 43 -23.10 14.32 41.59
CA LEU A 43 -21.87 14.92 42.09
C LEU A 43 -21.65 16.33 41.53
N LEU A 44 -22.05 16.58 40.28
CA LEU A 44 -21.98 17.91 39.66
C LEU A 44 -23.01 18.85 40.29
N ASP A 45 -24.22 18.37 40.58
CA ASP A 45 -25.27 19.13 41.26
C ASP A 45 -24.88 19.50 42.71
N ALA A 46 -24.14 18.62 43.39
CA ALA A 46 -23.61 18.86 44.73
C ALA A 46 -22.33 19.72 44.74
N ALA A 47 -21.70 19.96 43.59
CA ALA A 47 -20.48 20.75 43.49
C ALA A 47 -20.77 22.26 43.71
N PRO A 48 -19.77 23.06 44.13
CA PRO A 48 -19.91 24.51 44.19
C PRO A 48 -20.37 25.09 42.84
N LYS A 49 -21.35 26.00 42.86
CA LYS A 49 -21.98 26.57 41.65
C LYS A 49 -20.98 27.08 40.63
N GLU A 50 -19.86 27.64 41.08
CA GLU A 50 -18.76 28.12 40.22
C GLU A 50 -18.13 26.99 39.41
N ARG A 51 -17.83 25.84 40.05
CA ARG A 51 -17.27 24.66 39.38
C ARG A 51 -18.29 24.00 38.46
N ALA A 52 -19.55 23.90 38.89
CA ALA A 52 -20.62 23.38 38.04
C ALA A 52 -20.80 24.22 36.77
N ARG A 53 -20.79 25.55 36.88
CA ARG A 53 -20.81 26.47 35.73
C ARG A 53 -19.59 26.31 34.82
N GLN A 54 -18.39 26.12 35.39
CA GLN A 54 -17.19 25.87 34.60
C GLN A 54 -17.30 24.57 33.80
N VAL A 55 -17.77 23.48 34.41
CA VAL A 55 -17.98 22.19 33.72
C VAL A 55 -19.03 22.34 32.61
N LEU A 56 -20.15 23.01 32.88
CA LEU A 56 -21.18 23.29 31.86
C LEU A 56 -20.64 24.14 30.72
N ALA A 57 -19.84 25.18 31.01
CA ALA A 57 -19.22 26.00 29.97
C ALA A 57 -18.25 25.18 29.09
N VAL A 58 -17.48 24.27 29.70
CA VAL A 58 -16.60 23.35 28.96
C VAL A 58 -17.43 22.36 28.13
N ALA A 59 -18.51 21.80 28.67
CA ALA A 59 -19.40 20.90 27.97
C ALA A 59 -20.08 21.58 26.77
N ALA A 60 -20.62 22.79 26.96
CA ALA A 60 -21.22 23.59 25.89
C ALA A 60 -20.20 23.97 24.81
N LYS A 61 -18.95 24.30 25.21
CA LYS A 61 -17.86 24.54 24.24
C LYS A 61 -17.54 23.28 23.43
N ARG A 62 -17.57 22.09 24.05
CA ARG A 62 -17.37 20.80 23.37
C ARG A 62 -18.53 20.47 22.44
N GLU A 63 -19.77 20.62 22.90
CA GLU A 63 -20.97 20.45 22.08
C GLU A 63 -20.92 21.35 20.84
N LYS A 64 -20.64 22.65 21.01
CA LYS A 64 -20.49 23.60 19.90
C LYS A 64 -19.36 23.21 18.94
N ARG A 65 -18.23 22.66 19.46
CA ARG A 65 -17.12 22.17 18.62
C ARG A 65 -17.55 21.01 17.73
N TYR A 66 -18.39 20.10 18.21
CA TYR A 66 -18.86 18.93 17.46
C TYR A 66 -20.21 19.15 16.76
N ALA A 67 -20.78 20.35 16.86
CA ALA A 67 -22.01 20.70 16.18
C ALA A 67 -21.82 20.63 14.65
N GLY A 68 -22.61 19.79 13.99
CA GLY A 68 -22.50 19.55 12.54
C GLY A 68 -21.41 18.55 12.14
N MET A 69 -20.87 17.78 13.08
CA MET A 69 -19.99 16.66 12.75
C MET A 69 -20.78 15.60 11.97
N PRO A 70 -20.32 15.18 10.76
CA PRO A 70 -20.95 14.10 10.02
C PRO A 70 -21.03 12.81 10.84
N LYS A 71 -22.11 12.04 10.64
CA LYS A 71 -22.28 10.73 11.29
C LYS A 71 -21.72 9.67 10.37
N LEU A 72 -20.68 8.97 10.84
CA LEU A 72 -20.13 7.83 10.10
C LEU A 72 -20.97 6.59 10.40
N GLU A 73 -21.79 6.17 9.45
CA GLU A 73 -22.72 5.05 9.58
C GLU A 73 -22.17 3.79 8.90
N HIS A 74 -21.03 3.30 9.38
CA HIS A 74 -20.32 2.14 8.81
C HIS A 74 -21.23 0.97 8.44
N ASP A 75 -22.12 0.56 9.34
CA ASP A 75 -22.97 -0.61 9.13
C ASP A 75 -24.06 -0.35 8.07
N ALA A 76 -24.59 0.87 8.01
CA ALA A 76 -25.55 1.26 6.97
C ALA A 76 -24.87 1.32 5.60
N TRP A 77 -23.69 1.93 5.51
CA TRP A 77 -22.89 1.98 4.28
C TRP A 77 -22.49 0.58 3.79
N ALA A 78 -22.17 -0.33 4.73
CA ALA A 78 -21.87 -1.72 4.38
C ALA A 78 -23.09 -2.45 3.82
N ILE A 79 -24.29 -2.23 4.36
CA ILE A 79 -25.53 -2.81 3.82
C ILE A 79 -25.79 -2.26 2.41
N GLU A 80 -25.70 -0.94 2.22
CA GLU A 80 -25.90 -0.29 0.92
C GLU A 80 -24.96 -0.87 -0.16
N LEU A 81 -23.65 -0.93 0.11
CA LEU A 81 -22.69 -1.48 -0.84
C LEU A 81 -22.91 -2.97 -1.11
N ASN A 82 -23.26 -3.75 -0.08
CA ASN A 82 -23.57 -5.17 -0.28
C ASN A 82 -24.81 -5.37 -1.15
N ASP A 83 -25.84 -4.55 -0.97
CA ASP A 83 -27.05 -4.61 -1.79
C ASP A 83 -26.76 -4.26 -3.25
N LEU A 84 -25.96 -3.21 -3.50
CA LEU A 84 -25.51 -2.85 -4.84
C LEU A 84 -24.62 -3.95 -5.47
N MET A 85 -23.75 -4.60 -4.69
CA MET A 85 -22.91 -5.71 -5.16
C MET A 85 -23.76 -6.92 -5.55
N LEU A 86 -24.81 -7.22 -4.78
CA LEU A 86 -25.78 -8.25 -5.13
C LEU A 86 -26.59 -7.90 -6.38
N GLU A 87 -26.91 -6.62 -6.62
CA GLU A 87 -27.53 -6.18 -7.87
C GLU A 87 -26.59 -6.35 -9.06
N LEU A 88 -25.31 -6.00 -8.90
CA LEU A 88 -24.27 -6.18 -9.91
C LEU A 88 -24.12 -7.65 -10.32
N ASP A 89 -24.08 -8.56 -9.34
CA ASP A 89 -24.02 -10.02 -9.58
C ASP A 89 -25.27 -10.55 -10.28
N LYS A 90 -26.46 -10.01 -9.96
CA LYS A 90 -27.71 -10.38 -10.64
C LYS A 90 -27.71 -9.87 -12.08
N ASP A 91 -27.29 -8.63 -12.31
CA ASP A 91 -27.19 -8.04 -13.66
C ASP A 91 -26.22 -8.82 -14.54
N GLN A 92 -25.07 -9.24 -13.99
CA GLN A 92 -24.13 -10.08 -14.71
C GLN A 92 -24.74 -11.42 -15.15
N LYS A 93 -25.54 -12.06 -14.31
CA LYS A 93 -26.21 -13.32 -14.67
C LYS A 93 -27.30 -13.11 -15.72
N LEU A 94 -27.97 -11.97 -15.69
CA LEU A 94 -29.05 -11.63 -16.63
C LEU A 94 -28.53 -11.16 -17.98
N SER A 95 -27.39 -10.46 -18.03
CA SER A 95 -26.79 -9.99 -19.28
C SER A 95 -26.33 -11.14 -20.19
N LEU A 96 -26.07 -12.32 -19.62
CA LEU A 96 -25.86 -13.55 -20.39
C LEU A 96 -27.11 -14.05 -21.12
N LEU A 97 -28.30 -13.65 -20.67
CA LEU A 97 -29.60 -14.06 -21.22
C LEU A 97 -30.31 -12.93 -22.00
N LYS A 98 -29.92 -11.66 -21.79
CA LYS A 98 -30.62 -10.46 -22.28
C LYS A 98 -29.63 -9.38 -22.73
N ASP A 99 -29.96 -8.66 -23.80
CA ASP A 99 -29.05 -7.75 -24.52
C ASP A 99 -28.64 -6.43 -23.81
N ARG A 100 -29.14 -6.11 -22.62
CA ARG A 100 -28.76 -4.84 -21.94
C ARG A 100 -28.39 -5.08 -20.48
N SER A 101 -27.12 -4.81 -20.16
CA SER A 101 -26.56 -4.77 -18.81
C SER A 101 -26.67 -3.35 -18.22
N ARG A 102 -26.98 -3.25 -16.93
CA ARG A 102 -26.98 -2.01 -16.14
C ARG A 102 -25.70 -1.83 -15.31
N ARG A 103 -24.65 -2.58 -15.62
CA ARG A 103 -23.38 -2.60 -14.88
C ARG A 103 -22.81 -1.19 -14.65
N ASP A 104 -22.78 -0.36 -15.68
CA ASP A 104 -22.15 0.97 -15.59
C ASP A 104 -22.91 1.91 -14.66
N GLU A 105 -24.25 1.82 -14.63
CA GLU A 105 -25.10 2.56 -13.70
C GLU A 105 -24.83 2.15 -12.25
N ILE A 106 -24.81 0.83 -11.98
CA ILE A 106 -24.62 0.28 -10.63
C ILE A 106 -23.22 0.62 -10.11
N VAL A 107 -22.18 0.47 -10.95
CA VAL A 107 -20.80 0.83 -10.56
C VAL A 107 -20.68 2.34 -10.34
N GLY A 108 -21.34 3.16 -11.17
CA GLY A 108 -21.38 4.61 -10.99
C GLY A 108 -22.00 5.01 -9.66
N GLU A 109 -23.17 4.44 -9.33
CA GLU A 109 -23.86 4.70 -8.06
C GLU A 109 -23.01 4.32 -6.84
N MET A 110 -22.35 3.16 -6.86
CA MET A 110 -21.42 2.79 -5.79
C MET A 110 -20.27 3.79 -5.64
N VAL A 111 -19.68 4.21 -6.76
CA VAL A 111 -18.55 5.14 -6.76
C VAL A 111 -18.98 6.51 -6.23
N ASP A 112 -20.13 7.02 -6.66
CA ASP A 112 -20.69 8.29 -6.21
C ASP A 112 -20.99 8.27 -4.70
N SER A 113 -21.62 7.20 -4.19
CA SER A 113 -21.85 7.01 -2.75
C SER A 113 -20.53 7.03 -1.97
N MET A 114 -19.53 6.27 -2.43
CA MET A 114 -18.22 6.21 -1.78
C MET A 114 -17.52 7.56 -1.75
N ILE A 115 -17.56 8.34 -2.84
CA ILE A 115 -16.97 9.68 -2.91
C ILE A 115 -17.65 10.64 -1.94
N GLY A 116 -18.98 10.58 -1.84
CA GLY A 116 -19.73 11.37 -0.85
C GLY A 116 -19.25 11.12 0.57
N TRP A 117 -19.02 9.86 0.94
CA TRP A 117 -18.55 9.49 2.26
C TRP A 117 -17.09 9.91 2.54
N MET A 118 -16.25 10.03 1.51
CA MET A 118 -14.85 10.44 1.69
C MET A 118 -14.72 11.81 2.37
N ASN A 119 -15.54 12.77 1.96
CA ASN A 119 -15.54 14.10 2.55
C ASN A 119 -15.96 14.06 4.03
N ASP A 120 -17.00 13.28 4.35
CA ASP A 120 -17.49 13.12 5.72
C ASP A 120 -16.45 12.46 6.63
N ILE A 121 -15.80 11.40 6.13
CA ILE A 121 -14.73 10.71 6.85
C ILE A 121 -13.59 11.69 7.12
N TRP A 122 -13.14 12.43 6.10
CA TRP A 122 -12.04 13.40 6.25
C TRP A 122 -12.39 14.49 7.25
N SER A 123 -13.58 15.10 7.16
CA SER A 123 -14.02 16.14 8.10
C SER A 123 -14.02 15.63 9.55
N VAL A 124 -14.55 14.42 9.79
CA VAL A 124 -14.59 13.82 11.13
C VAL A 124 -13.18 13.63 11.72
N VAL A 125 -12.21 13.19 10.92
CA VAL A 125 -10.85 12.93 11.43
C VAL A 125 -9.97 14.17 11.49
N TYR A 126 -10.03 15.05 10.49
CA TYR A 126 -9.13 16.18 10.37
C TYR A 126 -9.66 17.42 11.11
N GLU A 127 -10.91 17.82 10.84
CA GLU A 127 -11.51 19.02 11.42
C GLU A 127 -12.01 18.76 12.85
N TYR A 128 -12.76 17.67 13.05
CA TYR A 128 -13.34 17.35 14.35
C TYR A 128 -12.39 16.57 15.27
N GLN A 129 -11.37 15.91 14.71
CA GLN A 129 -10.35 15.16 15.46
C GLN A 129 -10.98 14.05 16.32
N ALA A 130 -11.95 13.33 15.75
CA ALA A 130 -12.75 12.35 16.45
C ALA A 130 -12.89 11.04 15.65
N ASN A 131 -13.35 9.99 16.33
CA ASN A 131 -13.76 8.71 15.72
C ASN A 131 -12.73 8.04 14.79
N PHE A 132 -11.43 8.24 15.02
CA PHE A 132 -10.34 7.73 14.15
C PHE A 132 -10.47 6.24 13.79
N ALA A 133 -10.79 5.38 14.77
CA ALA A 133 -10.95 3.94 14.54
C ALA A 133 -12.18 3.60 13.68
N LEU A 134 -13.28 4.36 13.82
CA LEU A 134 -14.48 4.18 12.99
C LEU A 134 -14.23 4.70 11.57
N ALA A 135 -13.63 5.88 11.43
CA ALA A 135 -13.20 6.43 10.14
C ALA A 135 -12.29 5.46 9.37
N HIS A 136 -11.30 4.88 10.05
CA HIS A 136 -10.43 3.87 9.46
C HIS A 136 -11.18 2.64 8.96
N ARG A 137 -12.17 2.14 9.73
CA ARG A 137 -13.04 1.03 9.28
C ARG A 137 -13.86 1.41 8.06
N CYS A 138 -14.40 2.62 7.98
CA CYS A 138 -15.11 3.11 6.80
C CYS A 138 -14.19 3.17 5.56
N LEU A 139 -12.96 3.65 5.70
CA LEU A 139 -11.98 3.67 4.59
C LEU A 139 -11.64 2.25 4.13
N LEU A 140 -11.49 1.29 5.07
CA LEU A 140 -11.27 -0.12 4.72
C LEU A 140 -12.47 -0.76 4.01
N LEU A 141 -13.70 -0.38 4.38
CA LEU A 141 -14.90 -0.83 3.68
C LEU A 141 -14.86 -0.39 2.21
N VAL A 142 -14.53 0.88 1.96
CA VAL A 142 -14.41 1.40 0.59
C VAL A 142 -13.28 0.73 -0.17
N ALA A 143 -12.10 0.59 0.43
CA ALA A 143 -10.96 -0.10 -0.17
C ALA A 143 -11.32 -1.52 -0.64
N ARG A 144 -11.95 -2.32 0.22
CA ARG A 144 -12.38 -3.68 -0.10
C ARG A 144 -13.41 -3.72 -1.21
N THR A 145 -14.31 -2.75 -1.23
CA THR A 145 -15.36 -2.64 -2.26
C THR A 145 -14.75 -2.32 -3.62
N ILE A 146 -13.81 -1.37 -3.69
CA ILE A 146 -13.06 -1.08 -4.92
C ILE A 146 -12.29 -2.32 -5.41
N SER A 147 -11.64 -3.06 -4.51
CA SER A 147 -10.97 -4.32 -4.87
C SER A 147 -11.95 -5.37 -5.39
N ALA A 148 -13.14 -5.49 -4.80
CA ALA A 148 -14.18 -6.43 -5.25
C ALA A 148 -14.76 -6.04 -6.61
N LEU A 149 -14.84 -4.74 -6.92
CA LEU A 149 -15.31 -4.23 -8.22
C LEU A 149 -14.34 -4.48 -9.38
N SER A 150 -13.08 -4.80 -9.06
CA SER A 150 -12.05 -5.09 -10.06
C SER A 150 -12.47 -6.24 -11.02
N PRO A 151 -12.03 -6.25 -12.30
CA PRO A 151 -12.61 -7.03 -13.41
C PRO A 151 -12.58 -8.56 -13.32
N HIS A 152 -12.27 -9.14 -12.16
CA HIS A 152 -12.25 -10.58 -11.93
C HIS A 152 -13.63 -11.24 -12.12
N HIS A 153 -14.70 -10.43 -12.16
CA HIS A 153 -16.08 -10.88 -12.29
C HIS A 153 -16.56 -10.89 -13.75
N GLY A 154 -15.85 -11.55 -14.67
CA GLY A 154 -16.34 -11.91 -16.01
C GLY A 154 -17.01 -10.77 -16.82
N GLY A 155 -16.21 -9.94 -17.49
CA GLY A 155 -16.65 -8.89 -18.43
C GLY A 155 -15.48 -8.00 -18.88
N CYS A 156 -15.71 -7.10 -19.84
CA CYS A 156 -14.73 -6.04 -20.18
C CYS A 156 -14.55 -5.14 -18.94
N GLY A 157 -13.35 -5.04 -18.38
CA GLY A 157 -13.04 -4.12 -17.27
C GLY A 157 -13.05 -2.64 -17.65
N CYS A 158 -13.60 -2.32 -18.81
CA CYS A 158 -13.41 -1.09 -19.55
C CYS A 158 -14.17 0.07 -18.90
N ALA A 159 -15.42 -0.15 -18.49
CA ALA A 159 -16.18 0.84 -17.73
C ALA A 159 -15.50 1.19 -16.39
N PHE A 160 -15.01 0.18 -15.66
CA PHE A 160 -14.30 0.39 -14.40
C PHE A 160 -12.96 1.13 -14.58
N ARG A 161 -12.26 0.90 -15.68
CA ARG A 161 -10.97 1.55 -15.98
C ARG A 161 -11.10 2.95 -16.58
N ASN A 162 -12.18 3.22 -17.33
CA ASN A 162 -12.36 4.46 -18.08
C ASN A 162 -13.40 5.42 -17.47
N MET A 163 -14.00 5.06 -16.33
CA MET A 163 -14.95 5.92 -15.63
C MET A 163 -14.26 7.21 -15.18
N TYR A 164 -14.78 8.35 -15.60
CA TYR A 164 -14.33 9.64 -15.10
C TYR A 164 -14.91 9.90 -13.71
N ILE A 165 -14.06 10.27 -12.76
CA ILE A 165 -14.41 10.46 -11.37
C ILE A 165 -13.88 11.81 -10.89
N SER A 166 -14.79 12.64 -10.38
CA SER A 166 -14.46 13.90 -9.71
C SER A 166 -14.74 13.77 -8.22
N ALA A 167 -13.69 13.73 -7.41
CA ALA A 167 -13.81 13.72 -5.95
C ALA A 167 -13.32 15.05 -5.38
N VAL A 168 -14.15 15.72 -4.57
CA VAL A 168 -13.81 17.02 -3.97
C VAL A 168 -13.93 16.94 -2.46
N ILE A 169 -12.82 17.21 -1.77
CA ILE A 169 -12.76 17.33 -0.32
C ILE A 169 -12.89 18.80 0.05
N LYS A 170 -13.87 19.12 0.90
CA LYS A 170 -14.21 20.48 1.31
C LYS A 170 -14.18 20.60 2.83
N GLN A 171 -13.75 21.76 3.30
CA GLN A 171 -13.90 22.16 4.69
C GLN A 171 -15.37 22.38 5.04
N LYS A 172 -15.66 22.43 6.35
CA LYS A 172 -16.94 22.89 6.88
C LYS A 172 -17.38 24.27 6.39
N SER A 173 -16.42 25.15 6.07
CA SER A 173 -16.68 26.47 5.48
C SER A 173 -17.21 26.40 4.03
N GLY A 174 -17.09 25.23 3.39
CA GLY A 174 -17.35 25.04 1.96
C GLY A 174 -16.12 25.20 1.09
N LYS A 175 -14.99 25.69 1.63
CA LYS A 175 -13.73 25.85 0.90
C LYS A 175 -13.18 24.49 0.45
N THR A 176 -12.85 24.37 -0.83
CA THR A 176 -12.19 23.17 -1.37
C THR A 176 -10.76 23.07 -0.85
N ILE A 177 -10.39 21.88 -0.39
CA ILE A 177 -9.03 21.55 0.10
C ILE A 177 -8.25 20.77 -0.93
N LYS A 178 -8.91 19.77 -1.53
CA LYS A 178 -8.32 19.00 -2.63
C LYS A 178 -9.43 18.55 -3.56
N ALA A 179 -9.20 18.75 -4.85
CA ALA A 179 -9.98 18.13 -5.91
C ALA A 179 -9.13 17.05 -6.56
N PHE A 180 -9.77 15.94 -6.91
CA PHE A 180 -9.17 14.84 -7.64
C PHE A 180 -9.97 14.64 -8.92
N GLN A 181 -9.29 14.66 -10.06
CA GLN A 181 -9.84 14.23 -11.34
C GLN A 181 -9.17 12.90 -11.68
N LEU A 182 -9.95 11.83 -11.73
CA LEU A 182 -9.43 10.47 -11.81
C LEU A 182 -10.08 9.74 -12.98
N THR A 183 -9.25 9.03 -13.76
CA THR A 183 -9.74 8.10 -14.79
C THR A 183 -9.64 6.68 -14.25
N GLY A 184 -10.81 6.11 -13.97
CA GLY A 184 -11.01 4.75 -13.50
C GLY A 184 -11.24 4.65 -12.00
N ALA A 185 -12.21 3.81 -11.60
CA ALA A 185 -12.61 3.62 -10.20
C ALA A 185 -11.50 3.02 -9.31
N HIS A 186 -10.57 2.25 -9.89
CA HIS A 186 -9.38 1.81 -9.16
C HIS A 186 -8.49 2.95 -8.65
N LYS A 187 -8.55 4.14 -9.27
CA LYS A 187 -7.75 5.31 -8.85
C LYS A 187 -8.34 6.00 -7.61
N ILE A 188 -9.55 5.66 -7.16
CA ILE A 188 -10.12 6.14 -5.87
C ILE A 188 -9.19 5.80 -4.70
N ASN A 189 -8.35 4.76 -4.84
CA ASN A 189 -7.28 4.45 -3.90
C ASN A 189 -6.37 5.65 -3.58
N LYS A 190 -6.14 6.58 -4.52
CA LYS A 190 -5.40 7.81 -4.27
C LYS A 190 -6.09 8.70 -3.23
N VAL A 191 -7.42 8.86 -3.34
CA VAL A 191 -8.24 9.60 -2.37
C VAL A 191 -8.18 8.95 -1.00
N LEU A 192 -8.30 7.61 -0.94
CA LEU A 192 -8.20 6.84 0.30
C LEU A 192 -6.84 7.05 0.99
N GLN A 193 -5.75 6.92 0.25
CA GLN A 193 -4.38 7.08 0.74
C GLN A 193 -4.15 8.51 1.24
N TRP A 194 -4.68 9.51 0.54
CA TRP A 194 -4.64 10.91 0.98
C TRP A 194 -5.41 11.13 2.30
N ILE A 195 -6.61 10.57 2.45
CA ILE A 195 -7.39 10.70 3.70
C ILE A 195 -6.73 9.93 4.84
N TRP A 196 -6.18 8.74 4.60
CA TRP A 196 -5.44 8.00 5.63
C TRP A 196 -4.22 8.77 6.12
N ARG A 197 -3.50 9.46 5.23
CA ARG A 197 -2.38 10.33 5.60
C ARG A 197 -2.82 11.34 6.66
N ASP A 198 -3.86 12.11 6.36
CA ASP A 198 -4.42 13.13 7.25
C ASP A 198 -4.98 12.53 8.55
N LEU A 199 -5.64 11.37 8.45
CA LEU A 199 -6.13 10.62 9.61
C LEU A 199 -4.97 10.29 10.56
N PHE A 200 -3.88 9.71 10.05
CA PHE A 200 -2.75 9.32 10.88
C PHE A 200 -2.02 10.52 11.48
N LEU A 201 -1.79 11.59 10.70
CA LEU A 201 -1.14 12.79 11.21
C LEU A 201 -1.96 13.44 12.33
N THR A 202 -3.28 13.58 12.14
CA THR A 202 -4.15 14.15 13.17
C THR A 202 -4.30 13.24 14.38
N LEU A 203 -4.37 11.92 14.19
CA LEU A 203 -4.39 10.93 15.27
C LEU A 203 -3.10 10.99 16.11
N LEU A 204 -1.93 11.10 15.47
CA LEU A 204 -0.65 11.21 16.17
C LEU A 204 -0.50 12.54 16.89
N ALA A 205 -1.03 13.63 16.32
CA ALA A 205 -0.96 14.96 16.90
C ALA A 205 -1.89 15.13 18.11
N THR A 206 -3.13 14.63 18.00
CA THR A 206 -4.22 15.00 18.93
C THR A 206 -4.86 13.82 19.64
N GLY A 207 -4.65 12.60 19.15
CA GLY A 207 -5.19 11.39 19.75
C GLY A 207 -4.62 11.10 21.13
N SER A 208 -5.37 10.33 21.92
CA SER A 208 -4.86 9.78 23.18
C SER A 208 -3.78 8.72 22.92
N GLU A 209 -2.90 8.49 23.89
CA GLU A 209 -1.86 7.45 23.80
C GLU A 209 -2.43 6.05 23.53
N ALA A 210 -3.64 5.76 24.04
CA ALA A 210 -4.32 4.50 23.74
C ALA A 210 -4.71 4.39 22.26
N GLN A 211 -5.16 5.48 21.64
CA GLN A 211 -5.48 5.51 20.21
C GLN A 211 -4.22 5.47 19.34
N LYS A 212 -3.15 6.18 19.72
CA LYS A 212 -1.87 6.15 18.98
C LYS A 212 -1.26 4.75 18.93
N LYS A 213 -1.41 3.96 20.00
CA LYS A 213 -1.00 2.55 20.04
C LYS A 213 -1.72 1.64 19.04
N GLN A 214 -2.85 2.08 18.47
CA GLN A 214 -3.59 1.32 17.45
C GLN A 214 -3.04 1.54 16.04
N VAL A 215 -2.17 2.54 15.83
CA VAL A 215 -1.63 2.87 14.49
C VAL A 215 -0.97 1.66 13.82
N PRO A 216 -0.12 0.85 14.49
CA PRO A 216 0.46 -0.35 13.87
C PRO A 216 -0.59 -1.35 13.36
N ASP A 217 -1.66 -1.58 14.14
CA ASP A 217 -2.75 -2.49 13.74
C ASP A 217 -3.52 -1.93 12.54
N MET A 218 -3.70 -0.61 12.48
CA MET A 218 -4.34 0.08 11.36
C MET A 218 -3.49 -0.01 10.08
N LEU A 219 -2.16 0.16 10.16
CA LEU A 219 -1.25 -0.03 9.04
C LEU A 219 -1.28 -1.49 8.53
N GLN A 220 -1.29 -2.46 9.44
CA GLN A 220 -1.44 -3.86 9.09
C GLN A 220 -2.79 -4.16 8.40
N ALA A 221 -3.87 -3.51 8.84
CA ALA A 221 -5.18 -3.68 8.20
C ALA A 221 -5.21 -3.12 6.77
N ILE A 222 -4.52 -2.01 6.50
CA ILE A 222 -4.36 -1.43 5.16
C ILE A 222 -3.54 -2.36 4.27
N ASP A 223 -2.40 -2.85 4.76
CA ASP A 223 -1.55 -3.82 4.04
C ASP A 223 -2.35 -5.07 3.64
N ARG A 224 -3.17 -5.62 4.54
CA ARG A 224 -4.05 -6.76 4.22
C ARG A 224 -5.12 -6.44 3.18
N ALA A 225 -5.59 -5.19 3.11
CA ALA A 225 -6.67 -4.80 2.22
C ALA A 225 -6.17 -4.36 0.83
N MET A 226 -5.03 -3.68 0.76
CA MET A 226 -4.53 -3.00 -0.44
C MET A 226 -3.06 -3.28 -0.77
N GLY A 227 -2.39 -4.13 0.01
CA GLY A 227 -0.98 -4.43 -0.12
C GLY A 227 -0.07 -3.37 0.52
N TRP A 228 1.16 -3.79 0.82
CA TRP A 228 2.17 -2.96 1.48
C TRP A 228 2.55 -1.70 0.68
N THR A 229 2.43 -1.71 -0.65
CA THR A 229 2.70 -0.54 -1.51
C THR A 229 1.81 0.65 -1.15
N SER A 230 0.59 0.39 -0.71
CA SER A 230 -0.33 1.44 -0.26
C SER A 230 0.18 2.21 0.95
N LEU A 231 1.02 1.61 1.80
CA LEU A 231 1.59 2.29 2.96
C LEU A 231 2.64 3.32 2.56
N GLU A 232 3.40 3.05 1.51
CA GLU A 232 4.31 4.03 0.92
C GLU A 232 3.50 5.19 0.33
N TYR A 233 2.46 4.91 -0.46
CA TYR A 233 1.62 5.93 -1.07
C TYR A 233 0.85 6.78 -0.05
N ILE A 234 0.52 6.24 1.13
CA ILE A 234 -0.06 7.04 2.22
C ILE A 234 0.87 8.20 2.59
N LEU A 235 2.19 8.01 2.60
CA LEU A 235 3.11 9.08 2.97
C LEU A 235 3.15 10.22 1.95
N THR A 236 2.91 9.89 0.67
CA THR A 236 2.90 10.84 -0.45
C THR A 236 1.51 11.29 -0.85
N GLY A 237 0.48 10.93 -0.07
CA GLY A 237 -0.91 11.31 -0.34
C GLY A 237 -1.46 10.71 -1.64
N GLY A 238 -1.02 9.51 -2.02
CA GLY A 238 -1.43 8.82 -3.24
C GLY A 238 -0.63 9.18 -4.48
N ARG A 239 0.38 10.07 -4.37
CA ARG A 239 1.26 10.41 -5.50
C ARG A 239 2.29 9.29 -5.72
N VAL A 240 2.49 8.91 -6.98
CA VAL A 240 3.56 7.99 -7.37
C VAL A 240 4.89 8.75 -7.31
N VAL A 241 5.84 8.25 -6.53
CA VAL A 241 7.19 8.81 -6.51
C VAL A 241 7.90 8.36 -7.78
N THR A 242 8.35 9.33 -8.58
CA THR A 242 9.13 9.07 -9.79
C THR A 242 10.31 8.14 -9.48
N GLY A 243 10.39 7.01 -10.18
CA GLY A 243 11.40 5.96 -9.95
C GLY A 243 10.92 4.70 -9.22
N SER A 244 9.62 4.49 -9.05
CA SER A 244 9.12 3.13 -8.82
C SER A 244 9.17 2.34 -10.14
N ASP A 245 9.95 1.26 -10.21
CA ASP A 245 10.11 0.38 -11.39
C ASP A 245 8.83 -0.39 -11.79
N GLU A 246 7.69 -0.02 -11.21
CA GLU A 246 6.40 -0.50 -11.69
C GLU A 246 6.00 0.43 -12.83
N ASP A 247 6.31 0.00 -14.06
CA ASP A 247 5.86 0.53 -15.35
C ASP A 247 4.33 0.58 -15.42
N VAL A 248 3.71 1.43 -14.60
CA VAL A 248 2.28 1.69 -14.64
C VAL A 248 2.08 2.78 -15.68
N ASP A 249 1.65 2.34 -16.86
CA ASP A 249 1.05 3.09 -17.96
C ASP A 249 0.98 4.61 -17.70
N GLU A 250 1.83 5.34 -18.44
CA GLU A 250 2.00 6.80 -18.51
C GLU A 250 0.71 7.54 -18.91
N ASP A 251 -0.38 7.37 -18.16
CA ASP A 251 -1.40 8.40 -18.09
C ASP A 251 -0.87 9.44 -17.10
N GLU A 252 0.03 10.28 -17.63
CA GLU A 252 0.48 11.52 -17.02
C GLU A 252 -0.77 12.26 -16.50
N ASP A 253 -0.97 12.28 -15.18
CA ASP A 253 -1.82 13.26 -14.54
C ASP A 253 -1.11 14.63 -14.71
N VAL A 254 -1.18 15.21 -15.91
CA VAL A 254 -0.61 16.52 -16.29
C VAL A 254 -1.30 17.68 -15.52
N ASP A 255 -2.36 17.38 -14.75
CA ASP A 255 -3.26 18.37 -14.16
C ASP A 255 -3.05 18.65 -12.65
N ASP A 256 -1.92 18.24 -12.04
CA ASP A 256 -1.55 18.73 -10.70
C ASP A 256 -0.60 19.94 -10.77
N CYS A 257 -0.60 20.67 -11.90
CA CYS A 257 -0.40 22.11 -11.84
C CYS A 257 -1.59 22.61 -11.02
N ASP A 258 -1.37 22.94 -9.75
CA ASP A 258 -2.31 23.72 -8.95
C ASP A 258 -2.68 24.97 -9.78
N ASP A 259 -3.73 24.85 -10.59
CA ASP A 259 -4.46 25.96 -11.16
C ASP A 259 -4.94 26.68 -9.91
N ASP A 260 -4.22 27.75 -9.57
CA ASP A 260 -4.63 28.80 -8.68
C ASP A 260 -6.06 29.13 -9.08
N THR A 261 -7.03 28.44 -8.49
CA THR A 261 -8.43 28.80 -8.56
C THR A 261 -8.56 30.07 -7.74
N ASP A 262 -8.16 31.16 -8.39
CA ASP A 262 -8.49 32.54 -8.19
C ASP A 262 -10.02 32.67 -8.33
N PHE A 263 -10.73 32.05 -7.40
CA PHE A 263 -12.17 32.15 -7.26
C PHE A 263 -12.46 32.65 -5.85
N GLY A 264 -12.37 33.97 -5.70
CA GLY A 264 -13.00 34.69 -4.60
C GLY A 264 -12.03 35.53 -3.80
N ASP A 265 -11.68 36.67 -4.39
CA ASP A 265 -11.42 37.94 -3.74
C ASP A 265 -12.44 38.18 -2.61
N ASP A 266 -12.17 37.67 -1.40
CA ASP A 266 -12.87 38.03 -0.18
C ASP A 266 -11.79 38.47 0.83
N ASP A 267 -11.38 39.72 0.59
CA ASP A 267 -10.62 40.59 1.48
C ASP A 267 -11.28 40.65 2.86
N ASP A 268 -10.98 39.71 3.75
CA ASP A 268 -11.25 39.91 5.18
C ASP A 268 -10.20 39.21 6.05
N ALA A 269 -9.13 39.98 6.29
CA ALA A 269 -8.43 40.10 7.56
C ALA A 269 -7.85 38.81 8.18
N TRP A 270 -6.68 38.40 7.69
CA TRP A 270 -5.71 37.74 8.55
C TRP A 270 -4.46 38.62 8.66
N GLU A 271 -4.17 39.01 9.89
CA GLU A 271 -3.18 39.99 10.31
C GLU A 271 -1.78 39.70 9.73
N ASP A 272 -1.15 40.77 9.23
CA ASP A 272 0.29 40.89 8.97
C ASP A 272 1.09 40.38 10.19
N ASP A 273 1.66 39.18 10.09
CA ASP A 273 2.88 38.86 10.83
C ASP A 273 3.70 37.81 10.08
N ASP A 274 4.97 38.16 9.86
CA ASP A 274 6.11 37.36 9.41
C ASP A 274 6.29 37.02 7.91
N SER A 275 6.95 37.95 7.22
CA SER A 275 7.50 37.86 5.86
C SER A 275 8.80 37.04 5.73
N GLU A 276 9.10 36.12 6.65
CA GLU A 276 10.34 35.30 6.61
C GLU A 276 10.11 33.84 6.17
N ASP A 277 8.88 33.45 5.85
CA ASP A 277 8.52 32.03 5.58
C ASP A 277 8.20 31.71 4.10
N GLU A 278 8.48 32.60 3.15
CA GLU A 278 8.27 32.30 1.72
C GLU A 278 9.14 31.15 1.22
N ASP A 279 10.41 31.09 1.63
CA ASP A 279 11.34 30.00 1.26
C ASP A 279 10.90 28.64 1.83
N PHE A 280 10.33 28.63 3.05
CA PHE A 280 9.80 27.41 3.67
C PHE A 280 8.55 26.92 2.92
N ARG A 281 7.65 27.84 2.53
CA ARG A 281 6.45 27.52 1.74
C ARG A 281 6.80 26.98 0.36
N ASP A 282 7.81 27.55 -0.30
CA ASP A 282 8.22 27.11 -1.64
C ASP A 282 8.90 25.72 -1.61
N HIS A 283 9.62 25.39 -0.54
CA HIS A 283 10.13 24.04 -0.32
C HIS A 283 9.03 23.03 0.04
N ALA A 284 8.06 23.43 0.88
CA ALA A 284 6.93 22.60 1.27
C ALA A 284 6.07 22.19 0.05
N ARG A 285 5.83 23.13 -0.89
CA ARG A 285 5.11 22.86 -2.15
C ARG A 285 5.78 21.79 -3.03
N LYS A 286 7.11 21.71 -3.00
CA LYS A 286 7.89 20.73 -3.77
C LYS A 286 8.08 19.40 -3.04
N CYS A 287 7.78 19.35 -1.73
CA CYS A 287 7.98 18.16 -0.92
C CYS A 287 6.73 17.25 -0.97
N PRO A 288 6.84 15.99 -1.45
CA PRO A 288 5.68 15.09 -1.55
C PRO A 288 5.10 14.70 -0.18
N PHE A 289 5.83 14.98 0.90
CA PHE A 289 5.46 14.70 2.28
C PHE A 289 4.78 15.87 2.99
N HIS A 290 4.40 16.94 2.30
CA HIS A 290 3.71 18.09 2.87
C HIS A 290 2.38 18.36 2.13
N ALA A 291 1.46 19.03 2.81
CA ALA A 291 0.25 19.57 2.22
C ALA A 291 -0.08 20.93 2.85
N ASP A 292 -0.59 21.85 2.04
CA ASP A 292 -0.75 23.27 2.42
C ASP A 292 -1.79 23.47 3.52
N HIS A 293 -2.79 22.59 3.62
CA HIS A 293 -3.84 22.69 4.63
C HIS A 293 -3.41 22.16 6.01
N TRP A 294 -2.19 21.64 6.14
CA TRP A 294 -1.70 21.07 7.40
C TRP A 294 -1.35 22.13 8.43
N SER A 295 -1.86 21.94 9.66
CA SER A 295 -1.33 22.68 10.81
C SER A 295 0.12 22.26 11.11
N LEU A 296 0.92 23.16 11.70
CA LEU A 296 2.29 22.85 12.14
C LEU A 296 2.36 21.60 13.02
N SER A 297 1.35 21.38 13.86
CA SER A 297 1.26 20.19 14.72
C SER A 297 1.10 18.90 13.93
N ALA A 298 0.30 18.92 12.85
CA ALA A 298 0.12 17.77 11.96
C ALA A 298 1.38 17.52 11.12
N SER A 299 1.98 18.56 10.54
CA SER A 299 3.22 18.46 9.77
C SER A 299 4.37 17.85 10.60
N ALA A 300 4.48 18.22 11.87
CA ALA A 300 5.47 17.64 12.77
C ALA A 300 5.30 16.12 13.01
N GLN A 301 4.10 15.55 12.78
CA GLN A 301 3.86 14.12 12.93
C GLN A 301 4.28 13.29 11.70
N MET A 302 4.71 13.92 10.61
CA MET A 302 5.17 13.19 9.42
C MET A 302 6.37 12.30 9.74
N ILE A 303 7.31 12.76 10.57
CA ILE A 303 8.49 11.97 10.98
C ILE A 303 8.07 10.72 11.78
N PRO A 304 7.27 10.83 12.88
CA PRO A 304 6.71 9.66 13.56
C PRO A 304 5.94 8.71 12.65
N LEU A 305 5.12 9.22 11.74
CA LEU A 305 4.36 8.38 10.80
C LEU A 305 5.27 7.60 9.86
N ARG A 306 6.26 8.27 9.26
CA ARG A 306 7.28 7.61 8.40
C ARG A 306 7.99 6.48 9.15
N TYR A 307 8.38 6.72 10.40
CA TYR A 307 9.01 5.69 11.23
C TYR A 307 8.10 4.47 11.46
N LEU A 308 6.82 4.67 11.74
CA LEU A 308 5.86 3.57 11.93
C LEU A 308 5.64 2.78 10.63
N VAL A 309 5.56 3.47 9.49
CA VAL A 309 5.46 2.83 8.16
C VAL A 309 6.74 2.05 7.84
N GLU A 310 7.92 2.65 8.04
CA GLU A 310 9.22 2.00 7.86
C GLU A 310 9.35 0.72 8.70
N GLN A 311 8.95 0.77 9.97
CA GLN A 311 8.94 -0.41 10.84
C GLN A 311 8.03 -1.51 10.30
N HIS A 312 6.82 -1.17 9.88
CA HIS A 312 5.88 -2.14 9.31
C HIS A 312 6.44 -2.78 8.04
N LEU A 313 6.90 -1.96 7.09
CA LEU A 313 7.47 -2.44 5.82
C LEU A 313 8.73 -3.31 6.05
N THR A 314 9.57 -2.93 7.00
CA THR A 314 10.74 -3.74 7.39
C THR A 314 10.34 -5.10 7.98
N ASN A 315 9.26 -5.15 8.77
CA ASN A 315 8.72 -6.40 9.28
C ASN A 315 8.18 -7.28 8.15
N VAL A 316 7.44 -6.71 7.19
CA VAL A 316 6.96 -7.43 5.99
C VAL A 316 8.14 -7.96 5.18
N PHE A 317 9.18 -7.15 5.00
CA PHE A 317 10.39 -7.53 4.27
C PHE A 317 11.14 -8.68 4.96
N SER A 318 11.16 -8.71 6.29
CA SER A 318 11.81 -9.79 7.05
C SER A 318 11.15 -11.15 6.83
N LEU A 319 9.85 -11.17 6.50
CA LEU A 319 9.08 -12.37 6.20
C LEU A 319 9.21 -12.76 4.73
N THR A 320 9.14 -11.79 3.82
CA THR A 320 9.12 -12.01 2.38
C THR A 320 9.99 -10.96 1.68
N PRO A 321 11.32 -11.19 1.59
CA PRO A 321 12.21 -10.26 0.91
C PRO A 321 11.79 -10.06 -0.55
N ASN A 322 11.65 -8.81 -0.98
CA ASN A 322 11.29 -8.45 -2.35
C ASN A 322 12.04 -7.17 -2.75
N PRO A 323 12.64 -7.09 -3.96
CA PRO A 323 13.31 -5.88 -4.45
C PRO A 323 12.45 -4.60 -4.44
N SER A 324 11.16 -4.69 -4.81
CA SER A 324 10.26 -3.53 -4.81
C SER A 324 10.03 -3.03 -3.38
N LEU A 325 9.82 -3.96 -2.43
CA LEU A 325 9.67 -3.64 -1.01
C LEU A 325 10.96 -3.09 -0.40
N TYR A 326 12.11 -3.64 -0.81
CA TYR A 326 13.43 -3.13 -0.43
C TYR A 326 13.58 -1.65 -0.83
N ARG A 327 13.30 -1.32 -2.10
CA ARG A 327 13.36 0.06 -2.60
C ARG A 327 12.34 0.96 -1.88
N ALA A 328 11.13 0.48 -1.62
CA ALA A 328 10.11 1.23 -0.90
C ALA A 328 10.56 1.60 0.53
N VAL A 329 11.13 0.65 1.29
CA VAL A 329 11.68 0.95 2.61
C VAL A 329 12.79 2.01 2.52
N LEU A 330 13.67 1.92 1.52
CA LEU A 330 14.73 2.90 1.31
C LEU A 330 14.24 4.29 0.89
N ARG A 331 13.07 4.40 0.25
CA ARG A 331 12.44 5.70 -0.08
C ARG A 331 11.75 6.32 1.14
N VAL A 332 11.20 5.50 2.04
CA VAL A 332 10.47 5.96 3.22
C VAL A 332 11.39 6.29 4.40
N THR A 333 12.50 5.59 4.55
CA THR A 333 13.42 5.76 5.69
C THR A 333 14.02 7.17 5.75
N SER A 334 14.26 7.66 6.96
CA SER A 334 15.04 8.88 7.18
C SER A 334 16.55 8.61 7.20
N ASN A 335 16.98 7.35 7.36
CA ASN A 335 18.39 6.98 7.42
C ASN A 335 18.70 5.84 6.43
N TYR A 336 18.98 6.25 5.19
CA TYR A 336 19.20 5.36 4.06
C TYR A 336 20.23 4.26 4.34
N GLU A 337 21.41 4.61 4.85
CA GLU A 337 22.50 3.65 5.06
C GLU A 337 22.20 2.63 6.16
N ILE A 338 21.58 3.04 7.27
CA ILE A 338 21.21 2.13 8.35
C ILE A 338 20.12 1.16 7.87
N ALA A 339 19.07 1.67 7.23
CA ALA A 339 17.99 0.84 6.70
C ALA A 339 18.52 -0.13 5.64
N ARG A 340 19.36 0.34 4.71
CA ARG A 340 20.02 -0.49 3.70
C ARG A 340 20.82 -1.64 4.31
N PHE A 341 21.68 -1.34 5.29
CA PHE A 341 22.45 -2.38 5.98
C PHE A 341 21.54 -3.40 6.68
N GLN A 342 20.52 -2.92 7.39
CA GLN A 342 19.56 -3.77 8.10
C GLN A 342 18.79 -4.68 7.14
N LEU A 343 18.30 -4.15 6.02
CA LEU A 343 17.56 -4.92 5.03
C LEU A 343 18.43 -5.97 4.34
N ILE A 344 19.67 -5.64 3.98
CA ILE A 344 20.63 -6.62 3.44
C ILE A 344 20.87 -7.75 4.43
N GLU A 345 21.00 -7.43 5.72
CA GLU A 345 21.19 -8.43 6.78
C GLU A 345 19.93 -9.30 6.98
N LEU A 346 18.74 -8.71 6.98
CA LEU A 346 17.48 -9.45 7.04
C LEU A 346 17.31 -10.39 5.84
N ALA A 347 17.59 -9.91 4.63
CA ALA A 347 17.58 -10.74 3.42
C ALA A 347 18.58 -11.89 3.54
N ARG A 348 19.79 -11.63 4.05
CA ARG A 348 20.83 -12.65 4.26
C ARG A 348 20.41 -13.72 5.27
N VAL A 349 19.78 -13.34 6.37
CA VAL A 349 19.32 -14.27 7.41
C VAL A 349 18.12 -15.09 6.94
N GLY A 350 17.18 -14.46 6.23
CA GLY A 350 15.95 -15.10 5.74
C GLY A 350 16.10 -15.90 4.45
N ALA A 351 17.19 -15.74 3.70
CA ALA A 351 17.32 -16.25 2.33
C ALA A 351 17.12 -17.77 2.17
N LEU A 352 17.48 -18.57 3.18
CA LEU A 352 17.41 -20.04 3.08
C LEU A 352 16.11 -20.64 3.67
N THR A 353 15.12 -19.82 4.01
CA THR A 353 13.87 -20.30 4.64
C THR A 353 12.92 -20.98 3.67
N CYS A 354 12.80 -20.45 2.45
CA CYS A 354 12.00 -21.03 1.36
C CYS A 354 12.51 -20.54 0.00
N SER A 355 11.98 -21.12 -1.08
CA SER A 355 12.34 -20.76 -2.47
C SER A 355 12.05 -19.29 -2.79
N GLU A 356 10.94 -18.74 -2.30
CA GLU A 356 10.55 -17.34 -2.55
C GLU A 356 11.50 -16.36 -1.84
N SER A 357 11.80 -16.59 -0.56
CA SER A 357 12.78 -15.79 0.18
C SER A 357 14.18 -15.88 -0.42
N PHE A 358 14.55 -17.05 -0.98
CA PHE A 358 15.83 -17.23 -1.66
C PHE A 358 15.95 -16.35 -2.90
N VAL A 359 14.94 -16.38 -3.76
CA VAL A 359 14.89 -15.57 -4.99
C VAL A 359 14.82 -14.08 -4.65
N GLY A 360 14.01 -13.72 -3.65
CA GLY A 360 13.91 -12.36 -3.14
C GLY A 360 15.26 -11.81 -2.68
N ALA A 361 15.97 -12.56 -1.83
CA ALA A 361 17.30 -12.19 -1.36
C ALA A 361 18.34 -12.13 -2.50
N LEU A 362 18.27 -13.07 -3.44
CA LEU A 362 19.14 -13.08 -4.63
C LEU A 362 18.96 -11.79 -5.43
N ASN A 363 17.73 -11.40 -5.74
CA ASN A 363 17.42 -10.18 -6.49
C ASN A 363 17.82 -8.91 -5.74
N VAL A 364 17.68 -8.88 -4.42
CA VAL A 364 18.18 -7.77 -3.59
C VAL A 364 19.70 -7.66 -3.69
N PHE A 365 20.44 -8.76 -3.58
CA PHE A 365 21.90 -8.75 -3.72
C PHE A 365 22.37 -8.42 -5.13
N THR A 366 21.62 -8.82 -6.15
CA THR A 366 21.81 -8.42 -7.55
C THR A 366 21.64 -6.91 -7.71
N THR A 367 20.55 -6.34 -7.20
CA THR A 367 20.29 -4.88 -7.22
C THR A 367 21.42 -4.11 -6.53
N GLU A 368 21.93 -4.64 -5.41
CA GLU A 368 23.02 -4.05 -4.63
C GLU A 368 24.42 -4.32 -5.21
N SER A 369 24.52 -5.02 -6.34
CA SER A 369 25.79 -5.39 -6.98
C SER A 369 26.78 -6.06 -6.01
N ARG A 370 26.30 -7.04 -5.22
CA ARG A 370 27.07 -7.77 -4.18
C ARG A 370 27.44 -9.19 -4.63
N PRO A 371 28.44 -9.37 -5.53
CA PRO A 371 28.78 -10.69 -6.08
C PRO A 371 29.30 -11.67 -5.03
N ASP A 372 29.88 -11.17 -3.93
CA ASP A 372 30.33 -11.98 -2.80
C ASP A 372 29.15 -12.66 -2.08
N LEU A 373 28.06 -11.92 -1.86
CA LEU A 373 26.85 -12.44 -1.23
C LEU A 373 26.08 -13.36 -2.16
N ILE A 374 25.98 -13.00 -3.46
CA ILE A 374 25.36 -13.84 -4.50
C ILE A 374 26.06 -15.21 -4.54
N CYS A 375 27.39 -15.23 -4.64
CA CYS A 375 28.17 -16.46 -4.65
C CYS A 375 27.92 -17.32 -3.42
N ARG A 376 28.00 -16.72 -2.21
CA ARG A 376 27.75 -17.44 -0.95
C ARG A 376 26.33 -17.99 -0.87
N LEU A 377 25.36 -17.27 -1.42
CA LEU A 377 23.97 -17.67 -1.41
C LEU A 377 23.73 -18.85 -2.38
N LEU A 378 24.24 -18.77 -3.60
CA LEU A 378 24.17 -19.85 -4.59
C LEU A 378 24.89 -21.13 -4.12
N ASP A 379 26.04 -20.98 -3.47
CA ASP A 379 26.80 -22.11 -2.90
C ASP A 379 25.97 -22.89 -1.85
N LYS A 380 25.11 -22.19 -1.08
CA LYS A 380 24.33 -22.79 0.02
C LYS A 380 22.93 -23.23 -0.38
N GLY A 381 22.28 -22.50 -1.29
CA GLY A 381 20.84 -22.62 -1.52
C GLY A 381 20.43 -22.75 -2.99
N SER A 382 21.35 -23.00 -3.93
CA SER A 382 20.98 -23.19 -5.35
C SER A 382 19.93 -24.27 -5.60
N HIS A 383 19.78 -25.25 -4.69
CA HIS A 383 18.72 -26.26 -4.75
C HIS A 383 17.31 -25.72 -4.49
N LEU A 384 17.17 -24.49 -3.96
CA LEU A 384 15.91 -23.81 -3.75
C LEU A 384 15.40 -23.08 -5.00
N LEU A 385 16.24 -22.94 -6.03
CA LEU A 385 15.84 -22.34 -7.30
C LEU A 385 14.97 -23.31 -8.09
N ARG A 386 13.86 -22.80 -8.64
CA ARG A 386 12.97 -23.54 -9.53
C ARG A 386 13.19 -23.06 -10.96
N PRO A 387 12.77 -23.83 -11.99
CA PRO A 387 12.90 -23.40 -13.38
C PRO A 387 12.28 -22.03 -13.69
N ARG A 388 11.21 -21.65 -12.96
CA ARG A 388 10.57 -20.33 -13.10
C ARG A 388 11.45 -19.16 -12.63
N ASP A 389 12.44 -19.44 -11.79
CA ASP A 389 13.30 -18.45 -11.15
C ASP A 389 14.59 -18.19 -11.99
N ALA A 390 14.62 -18.66 -13.24
CA ALA A 390 15.79 -18.57 -14.12
C ALA A 390 16.21 -17.13 -14.43
N SER A 391 15.27 -16.19 -14.57
CA SER A 391 15.60 -14.77 -14.80
C SER A 391 16.40 -14.18 -13.64
N ALA A 392 15.94 -14.40 -12.40
CA ALA A 392 16.64 -13.98 -11.20
C ALA A 392 18.06 -14.55 -11.10
N LEU A 393 18.23 -15.82 -11.46
CA LEU A 393 19.56 -16.46 -11.50
C LEU A 393 20.45 -15.85 -12.59
N GLN A 394 19.92 -15.61 -13.78
CA GLN A 394 20.67 -15.02 -14.89
C GLN A 394 21.14 -13.60 -14.54
N ASP A 395 20.26 -12.77 -13.98
CA ASP A 395 20.61 -11.42 -13.52
C ASP A 395 21.71 -11.44 -12.47
N ALA A 396 21.63 -12.38 -11.51
CA ALA A 396 22.65 -12.57 -10.50
C ALA A 396 24.00 -13.01 -11.11
N ILE A 397 23.99 -13.95 -12.07
CA ILE A 397 25.19 -14.39 -12.78
C ILE A 397 25.80 -13.25 -13.59
N LEU A 398 24.99 -12.37 -14.20
CA LEU A 398 25.48 -11.19 -14.90
C LEU A 398 26.29 -10.29 -13.96
N VAL A 399 25.79 -10.01 -12.76
CA VAL A 399 26.50 -9.23 -11.73
C VAL A 399 27.80 -9.92 -11.29
N VAL A 400 27.77 -11.25 -11.08
CA VAL A 400 28.97 -12.03 -10.71
C VAL A 400 30.01 -12.03 -11.83
N SER A 401 29.57 -12.18 -13.08
CA SER A 401 30.46 -12.25 -14.26
C SER A 401 31.10 -10.90 -14.60
N ALA A 402 30.39 -9.79 -14.32
CA ALA A 402 30.92 -8.44 -14.45
C ALA A 402 32.07 -8.17 -13.47
N ASN A 403 32.13 -8.88 -12.34
CA ASN A 403 33.21 -8.73 -11.36
C ASN A 403 34.39 -9.67 -11.68
N ARG A 404 35.54 -9.07 -12.04
CA ARG A 404 36.77 -9.81 -12.41
C ARG A 404 37.23 -10.82 -11.36
N THR A 405 37.03 -10.54 -10.07
CA THR A 405 37.44 -11.44 -8.98
C THR A 405 36.61 -12.73 -8.93
N PHE A 406 35.36 -12.67 -9.40
CA PHE A 406 34.45 -13.81 -9.38
C PHE A 406 34.24 -14.45 -10.76
N GLY A 407 34.94 -13.99 -11.81
CA GLY A 407 34.79 -14.52 -13.16
C GLY A 407 35.00 -16.04 -13.26
N SER A 408 35.98 -16.59 -12.54
CA SER A 408 36.22 -18.04 -12.50
C SER A 408 35.08 -18.83 -11.86
N ARG A 409 34.27 -18.20 -10.99
CA ARG A 409 33.06 -18.78 -10.42
C ARG A 409 31.84 -18.63 -11.34
N ALA A 410 31.77 -17.55 -12.10
CA ALA A 410 30.66 -17.32 -13.03
C ALA A 410 30.66 -18.33 -14.19
N VAL A 411 31.82 -18.64 -14.78
CA VAL A 411 31.95 -19.57 -15.92
C VAL A 411 31.25 -20.92 -15.70
N PRO A 412 31.50 -21.68 -14.63
CA PRO A 412 30.83 -22.96 -14.42
C PRO A 412 29.33 -22.82 -14.16
N MET A 413 28.86 -21.69 -13.61
CA MET A 413 27.43 -21.41 -13.47
C MET A 413 26.78 -21.20 -14.83
N ILE A 414 27.41 -20.41 -15.71
CA ILE A 414 26.96 -20.18 -17.09
C ILE A 414 26.94 -21.49 -17.87
N GLU A 415 28.01 -22.30 -17.78
CA GLU A 415 28.09 -23.59 -18.45
C GLU A 415 26.95 -24.52 -18.01
N ARG A 416 26.66 -24.57 -16.70
CA ARG A 416 25.55 -25.36 -16.16
C ARG A 416 24.21 -24.90 -16.71
N GLU A 417 23.93 -23.59 -16.68
CA GLU A 417 22.67 -23.03 -17.21
C GLU A 417 22.51 -23.29 -18.71
N LEU A 418 23.58 -23.19 -19.49
CA LEU A 418 23.57 -23.51 -20.93
C LEU A 418 23.28 -25.00 -21.17
N LEU A 419 23.91 -25.89 -20.39
CA LEU A 419 23.65 -27.33 -20.47
C LEU A 419 22.23 -27.68 -20.08
N ASP A 420 21.69 -27.06 -19.03
CA ASP A 420 20.31 -27.27 -18.58
C ASP A 420 19.31 -26.73 -19.60
N THR A 421 19.58 -25.56 -20.20
CA THR A 421 18.81 -25.02 -21.32
C THR A 421 18.83 -25.98 -22.52
N ALA A 422 20.00 -26.49 -22.91
CA ALA A 422 20.12 -27.44 -24.01
C ALA A 422 19.37 -28.76 -23.74
N ARG A 423 19.42 -29.25 -22.49
CA ARG A 423 18.65 -30.43 -22.06
C ARG A 423 17.15 -30.18 -22.09
N ALA A 424 16.70 -29.00 -21.64
CA ALA A 424 15.28 -28.61 -21.66
C ALA A 424 14.75 -28.50 -23.09
N ILE A 425 15.52 -27.87 -24.01
CA ILE A 425 15.18 -27.82 -25.44
C ILE A 425 15.10 -29.23 -26.02
N LYS A 426 16.10 -30.09 -25.74
CA LYS A 426 16.09 -31.49 -26.20
C LYS A 426 14.86 -32.24 -25.67
N ALA A 427 14.52 -32.08 -24.41
CA ALA A 427 13.34 -32.72 -23.80
C ALA A 427 12.03 -32.22 -24.42
N GLY A 428 11.90 -30.92 -24.65
CA GLY A 428 10.74 -30.33 -25.32
C GLY A 428 10.60 -30.80 -26.77
N LEU A 429 11.71 -30.91 -27.50
CA LEU A 429 11.71 -31.48 -28.84
C LEU A 429 11.31 -32.96 -28.82
N LEU A 430 11.83 -33.76 -27.89
CA LEU A 430 11.51 -35.19 -27.79
C LEU A 430 10.04 -35.45 -27.40
N ALA A 431 9.37 -34.50 -26.76
CA ALA A 431 7.94 -34.61 -26.46
C ALA A 431 7.07 -34.58 -27.74
N SER A 432 7.47 -33.81 -28.75
CA SER A 432 6.77 -33.73 -30.04
C SER A 432 7.36 -34.64 -31.12
N PHE A 433 8.64 -34.99 -30.98
CA PHE A 433 9.42 -35.77 -31.93
C PHE A 433 10.11 -36.92 -31.20
N SER A 434 9.34 -37.94 -30.81
CA SER A 434 9.80 -39.08 -30.00
C SER A 434 11.03 -39.78 -30.58
N HIS A 435 11.14 -39.83 -31.91
CA HIS A 435 12.24 -40.50 -32.62
C HIS A 435 13.37 -39.56 -33.07
N LEU A 436 13.40 -38.31 -32.59
CA LEU A 436 14.43 -37.34 -32.97
C LEU A 436 15.86 -37.78 -32.59
N SER A 437 16.00 -38.65 -31.59
CA SER A 437 17.30 -39.21 -31.17
C SER A 437 17.75 -40.43 -31.97
N ASP A 438 16.96 -40.93 -32.92
CA ASP A 438 17.34 -42.07 -33.78
C ASP A 438 18.50 -41.67 -34.72
N PRO A 439 19.66 -42.37 -34.67
CA PRO A 439 20.77 -42.12 -35.58
C PRO A 439 20.37 -42.08 -37.06
N ALA A 440 19.41 -42.92 -37.49
CA ALA A 440 18.94 -42.95 -38.87
C ALA A 440 18.24 -41.64 -39.25
N LYS A 441 17.37 -41.13 -38.37
CA LYS A 441 16.65 -39.86 -38.56
C LYS A 441 17.58 -38.66 -38.52
N ILE A 442 18.63 -38.70 -37.70
CA ILE A 442 19.66 -37.65 -37.65
C ILE A 442 20.47 -37.62 -38.96
N VAL A 443 20.86 -38.79 -39.48
CA VAL A 443 21.57 -38.90 -40.78
C VAL A 443 20.68 -38.36 -41.90
N GLU A 444 19.40 -38.74 -41.92
CA GLU A 444 18.43 -38.24 -42.90
C GLU A 444 18.31 -36.70 -42.84
N MET A 445 18.17 -36.12 -41.64
CA MET A 445 18.13 -34.66 -41.46
C MET A 445 19.37 -33.96 -42.02
N LYS A 446 20.57 -34.53 -41.87
CA LYS A 446 21.79 -34.00 -42.49
C LYS A 446 21.74 -34.07 -44.03
N THR A 447 21.19 -35.15 -44.59
CA THR A 447 21.01 -35.25 -46.06
C THR A 447 20.00 -34.23 -46.58
N ILE A 448 18.94 -33.95 -45.83
CA ILE A 448 17.94 -32.93 -46.16
C ILE A 448 18.56 -31.54 -46.10
N ALA A 449 19.37 -31.24 -45.08
CA ALA A 449 20.03 -29.95 -44.91
C ALA A 449 21.03 -29.63 -46.04
N ALA A 450 21.60 -30.64 -46.69
CA ALA A 450 22.50 -30.48 -47.84
C ALA A 450 21.76 -30.13 -49.16
N LEU A 451 20.42 -30.23 -49.19
CA LEU A 451 19.64 -29.86 -50.38
C LEU A 451 19.47 -28.33 -50.49
N PRO A 452 19.37 -27.78 -51.72
CA PRO A 452 19.17 -26.35 -51.93
C PRO A 452 17.94 -25.83 -51.16
N GLU A 453 18.11 -24.68 -50.49
CA GLU A 453 17.03 -23.97 -49.82
C GLU A 453 15.91 -23.65 -50.82
N GLY A 454 14.65 -23.85 -50.39
CA GLY A 454 13.47 -23.62 -51.23
C GLY A 454 13.21 -24.66 -52.33
N SER A 455 14.02 -25.71 -52.48
CA SER A 455 13.75 -26.76 -53.47
C SER A 455 12.56 -27.64 -53.07
N LEU A 456 11.71 -28.00 -54.03
CA LEU A 456 10.58 -28.92 -53.83
C LEU A 456 11.03 -30.28 -53.27
N ALA A 457 12.22 -30.75 -53.69
CA ALA A 457 12.82 -31.98 -53.19
C ALA A 457 13.16 -31.90 -51.68
N ARG A 458 13.63 -30.74 -51.21
CA ARG A 458 13.89 -30.51 -49.79
C ARG A 458 12.58 -30.46 -49.02
N GLN A 459 11.57 -29.75 -49.52
CA GLN A 459 10.27 -29.66 -48.86
C GLN A 459 9.62 -31.04 -48.67
N ALA A 460 9.52 -31.84 -49.74
CA ALA A 460 8.90 -33.16 -49.68
C ALA A 460 9.63 -34.10 -48.68
N ARG A 461 10.97 -34.03 -48.62
CA ARG A 461 11.73 -34.83 -47.64
C ARG A 461 11.60 -34.31 -46.22
N VAL A 462 11.47 -33.00 -46.00
CA VAL A 462 11.19 -32.44 -44.67
C VAL A 462 9.84 -32.94 -44.17
N GLU A 463 8.79 -32.90 -45.00
CA GLU A 463 7.45 -33.39 -44.66
C GLU A 463 7.49 -34.88 -44.28
N GLN A 464 8.09 -35.72 -45.14
CA GLN A 464 8.25 -37.14 -44.86
C GLN A 464 9.07 -37.42 -43.58
N TRP A 465 10.14 -36.64 -43.36
CA TRP A 465 10.96 -36.77 -42.15
C TRP A 465 10.15 -36.42 -40.90
N ILE A 466 9.42 -35.30 -40.91
CA ILE A 466 8.54 -34.85 -39.81
C ILE A 466 7.54 -35.94 -39.45
N ASP A 467 6.81 -36.48 -40.44
CA ASP A 467 5.84 -37.56 -40.21
C ASP A 467 6.51 -38.76 -39.53
N SER A 468 7.71 -39.11 -40.00
CA SER A 468 8.45 -40.26 -39.49
C SER A 468 9.07 -40.06 -38.10
N VAL A 469 9.25 -38.81 -37.63
CA VAL A 469 9.75 -38.52 -36.27
C VAL A 469 8.64 -38.23 -35.27
N MET A 470 7.44 -37.87 -35.73
CA MET A 470 6.26 -37.62 -34.90
C MET A 470 5.44 -38.88 -34.61
N SER A 471 5.45 -39.87 -35.50
CA SER A 471 4.61 -41.08 -35.38
C SER A 471 4.98 -41.89 -34.13
N PRO A 472 4.07 -42.05 -33.15
CA PRO A 472 4.26 -43.05 -32.08
C PRO A 472 4.04 -44.45 -32.67
N GLU A 473 4.96 -45.39 -32.43
CA GLU A 473 4.77 -46.81 -32.78
C GLU A 473 3.60 -47.47 -32.03
#